data_AF-A0A735MUR9-F1
#
_entry.id   AF-A0A735MUR9-F1
#
_cell.length_a   1.000
_cell.length_b   1.000
_cell.length_c   1.000
_cell.angle_alpha   90.00
_cell.angle_beta   90.00
_cell.angle_gamma   90.00
#
_symmetry.space_group_name_H-M   'P 1'
#
loop_
_entity.id
_entity.type
_entity.pdbx_description
1 polymer ?
#
loop_
_entity_poly.entity_id
_entity_poly.type
_entity_poly.pdbx_seq_one_letter_code
_entity_poly.pdbx_strand_id
1 'polypeptide(L)'
;MDTPVSAKATGEIDYAFVWNFPKQAIASPYLTYDQQYRRDRMFAALLHARKVLSLQPECVRFDVYRTAAVLEQNQGSQRANAFLISFCKKALPRLELVAKKYECAGINSNVSTAVFGGHFDTELMQYLASRMVNMVARYNRLPDMSRADIDLLAADIANFIRAELADIDDTGFSELKTLYTWYMRAGFISLQFNVTPPHWERVIKKYVGEDEIAPAIARMFNDVWWRGRLRRIAAAWREHLQIAVGNVSKKKHAYASKNCVTDWREQKRRTREFLKGLDLEDEDGNRISLIEKFDGSVANPAIRRCELMTRIRGFENICNELGYVGEFYTLTAPSKYHATTKAGYRNSKWNGASPSDTQSYLTGLWARIRAKLHREAIRIFGIRVAEPHHDGTPHWHMLMFMLPEDVKRVRLIIRDYAWEEDRHELKSDKAKKARFHAEAID
;
A
#
# COMPACT_ATOMS: atom_id res chain seq x y z
N MET A 1 20.70 -20.21 -88.04
CA MET A 1 21.53 -19.03 -88.34
C MET A 1 21.35 -18.09 -87.17
N ASP A 2 22.20 -18.30 -86.17
CA ASP A 2 22.23 -17.52 -84.95
C ASP A 2 22.98 -16.22 -85.21
N THR A 3 22.36 -15.09 -84.89
CA THR A 3 23.04 -13.80 -84.81
C THR A 3 22.90 -13.30 -83.37
N PRO A 4 24.01 -13.11 -82.64
CA PRO A 4 23.97 -12.46 -81.34
C PRO A 4 23.79 -10.95 -81.54
N VAL A 5 22.80 -10.38 -80.85
CA VAL A 5 22.58 -8.94 -80.81
C VAL A 5 23.67 -8.30 -79.93
N SER A 6 24.40 -7.35 -80.52
CA SER A 6 25.48 -6.59 -79.89
C SER A 6 25.01 -5.69 -78.74
N ALA A 7 25.76 -5.75 -77.66
CA ALA A 7 25.62 -5.01 -76.41
C ALA A 7 25.55 -3.48 -76.57
N LYS A 8 24.68 -2.85 -75.76
CA LYS A 8 24.84 -1.46 -75.31
C LYS A 8 24.98 -1.43 -73.79
N ALA A 9 25.82 -0.50 -73.36
CA ALA A 9 26.38 -0.39 -72.03
C ALA A 9 25.37 0.03 -70.96
N THR A 10 25.03 -0.90 -70.05
CA THR A 10 24.45 -0.61 -68.72
C THR A 10 24.68 -1.77 -67.75
N GLY A 11 25.91 -2.28 -67.57
CA GLY A 11 26.23 -3.20 -66.44
C GLY A 11 25.32 -4.44 -66.25
N GLU A 12 24.60 -4.86 -67.28
CA GLU A 12 23.63 -5.94 -67.23
C GLU A 12 24.29 -7.25 -67.70
N ILE A 13 24.11 -8.29 -66.89
CA ILE A 13 24.61 -9.63 -67.16
C ILE A 13 23.90 -10.17 -68.40
N ASP A 14 24.66 -10.55 -69.42
CA ASP A 14 24.13 -11.03 -70.69
C ASP A 14 23.73 -12.52 -70.57
N TYR A 15 22.43 -12.81 -70.62
CA TYR A 15 21.89 -14.15 -70.43
C TYR A 15 21.64 -14.83 -71.78
N ALA A 16 22.32 -15.95 -72.03
CA ALA A 16 22.29 -16.65 -73.33
C ALA A 16 20.90 -17.11 -73.84
N PHE A 17 19.91 -17.21 -72.95
CA PHE A 17 18.56 -17.64 -73.29
C PHE A 17 17.52 -16.94 -72.41
N VAL A 18 16.28 -16.79 -72.89
CA VAL A 18 15.21 -16.06 -72.18
C VAL A 18 14.81 -16.71 -70.84
N TRP A 19 15.08 -18.00 -70.65
CA TRP A 19 14.86 -18.68 -69.37
C TRP A 19 15.99 -18.49 -68.35
N ASN A 20 17.11 -17.90 -68.76
CA ASN A 20 18.25 -17.59 -67.89
C ASN A 20 18.11 -16.21 -67.21
N PHE A 21 17.15 -15.38 -67.63
CA PHE A 21 16.84 -14.14 -66.91
C PHE A 21 16.43 -14.44 -65.46
N PRO A 22 16.95 -13.71 -64.46
CA PRO A 22 16.51 -13.84 -63.08
C PRO A 22 15.02 -13.52 -63.03
N LYS A 23 14.20 -14.55 -62.83
CA LYS A 23 12.77 -14.35 -62.62
C LYS A 23 12.57 -13.70 -61.26
N GLN A 24 11.70 -12.69 -61.19
CA GLN A 24 11.26 -12.15 -59.91
C GLN A 24 10.72 -13.31 -59.07
N ALA A 25 11.27 -13.46 -57.85
CA ALA A 25 10.81 -14.50 -56.94
C ALA A 25 9.30 -14.34 -56.71
N ILE A 26 8.54 -15.40 -56.96
CA ILE A 26 7.10 -15.42 -56.68
C ILE A 26 6.96 -15.28 -55.16
N ALA A 27 6.42 -14.15 -54.71
CA ALA A 27 6.16 -13.94 -53.30
C ALA A 27 5.19 -15.03 -52.83
N SER A 28 5.63 -15.89 -51.90
CA SER A 28 4.75 -16.88 -51.29
C SER A 28 3.60 -16.14 -50.58
N PRO A 29 2.33 -16.51 -50.83
CA PRO A 29 1.20 -15.93 -50.11
C PRO A 29 1.18 -16.37 -48.62
N TYR A 30 2.01 -17.36 -48.26
CA TYR A 30 2.13 -17.87 -46.92
C TYR A 30 3.23 -17.15 -46.14
N LEU A 31 2.95 -16.89 -44.87
CA LEU A 31 3.94 -16.37 -43.93
C LEU A 31 5.13 -17.33 -43.84
N THR A 32 6.34 -16.77 -43.84
CA THR A 32 7.57 -17.51 -43.53
C THR A 32 7.50 -18.11 -42.12
N TYR A 33 8.28 -19.16 -41.85
CA TYR A 33 8.37 -19.75 -40.51
C TYR A 33 8.66 -18.71 -39.43
N ASP A 34 9.60 -17.80 -39.66
CA ASP A 34 9.94 -16.74 -38.71
C ASP A 34 8.78 -15.78 -38.46
N GLN A 35 8.01 -15.43 -39.49
CA GLN A 35 6.82 -14.60 -39.35
C GLN A 35 5.71 -15.32 -38.59
N GLN A 36 5.48 -16.61 -38.88
CA GLN A 36 4.52 -17.44 -38.15
C GLN A 36 4.92 -17.56 -36.67
N TYR A 37 6.17 -17.89 -36.39
CA TYR A 37 6.69 -18.02 -35.04
C TYR A 37 6.58 -16.71 -34.23
N ARG A 38 6.91 -15.56 -34.84
CA ARG A 38 6.74 -14.24 -34.21
C ARG A 38 5.27 -13.95 -33.92
N ARG A 39 4.38 -14.24 -34.86
CA ARG A 39 2.93 -14.05 -34.72
C ARG A 39 2.37 -14.91 -33.58
N ASP A 40 2.73 -16.19 -33.53
CA ASP A 40 2.23 -17.14 -32.55
C ASP A 40 2.74 -16.80 -31.14
N ARG A 41 4.00 -16.38 -31.00
CA ARG A 41 4.53 -15.81 -29.75
C ARG A 41 3.77 -14.57 -29.30
N MET A 42 3.42 -13.68 -30.22
CA MET A 42 2.66 -12.47 -29.89
C MET A 42 1.24 -12.81 -29.43
N PHE A 43 0.56 -13.75 -30.10
CA PHE A 43 -0.75 -14.23 -29.69
C PHE A 43 -0.71 -14.91 -28.32
N ALA A 44 0.27 -15.80 -28.08
CA ALA A 44 0.45 -16.43 -26.77
C ALA A 44 0.68 -15.40 -25.66
N ALA A 45 1.53 -14.39 -25.91
CA ALA A 45 1.79 -13.32 -24.96
C ALA A 45 0.53 -12.47 -24.69
N LEU A 46 -0.28 -12.20 -25.71
CA LEU A 46 -1.54 -11.47 -25.56
C LEU A 46 -2.58 -12.27 -24.77
N LEU A 47 -2.76 -13.55 -25.09
CA LEU A 47 -3.67 -14.45 -24.38
C LEU A 47 -3.27 -14.56 -22.90
N HIS A 48 -1.98 -14.72 -22.64
CA HIS A 48 -1.45 -14.70 -21.29
C HIS A 48 -1.76 -13.35 -20.61
N ALA A 49 -1.44 -12.22 -21.24
CA ALA A 49 -1.70 -10.89 -20.69
C ALA A 49 -3.18 -10.68 -20.32
N ARG A 50 -4.12 -11.10 -21.20
CA ARG A 50 -5.57 -11.03 -20.94
C ARG A 50 -5.99 -11.93 -19.79
N LYS A 51 -5.49 -13.18 -19.74
CA LYS A 51 -5.76 -14.11 -18.65
C LYS A 51 -5.31 -13.53 -17.32
N VAL A 52 -4.07 -13.06 -17.19
CA VAL A 52 -3.60 -12.56 -15.90
C VAL A 52 -4.29 -11.24 -15.51
N LEU A 53 -4.57 -10.36 -16.48
CA LEU A 53 -5.37 -9.15 -16.21
C LEU A 53 -6.77 -9.50 -15.72
N SER A 54 -7.42 -10.55 -16.23
CA SER A 54 -8.75 -10.94 -15.74
C SER A 54 -8.76 -11.36 -14.26
N LEU A 55 -7.63 -11.77 -13.72
CA LEU A 55 -7.48 -12.13 -12.31
C LEU A 55 -7.17 -10.92 -11.41
N GLN A 56 -6.86 -9.76 -11.99
CA GLN A 56 -6.59 -8.55 -11.22
C GLN A 56 -7.90 -7.90 -10.74
N PRO A 57 -7.86 -7.11 -9.65
CA PRO A 57 -9.02 -6.35 -9.20
C PRO A 57 -9.57 -5.41 -10.29
N GLU A 58 -10.88 -5.19 -10.27
CA GLU A 58 -11.58 -4.30 -11.20
C GLU A 58 -11.00 -2.88 -11.18
N CYS A 59 -10.63 -2.38 -9.99
CA CYS A 59 -10.00 -1.07 -9.85
C CYS A 59 -8.66 -0.90 -10.59
N VAL A 60 -8.00 -2.00 -10.99
CA VAL A 60 -6.84 -2.01 -11.88
C VAL A 60 -7.25 -2.29 -13.32
N ARG A 61 -8.08 -3.31 -13.53
CA ARG A 61 -8.53 -3.75 -14.86
C ARG A 61 -9.21 -2.64 -15.65
N PHE A 62 -10.12 -1.91 -15.02
CA PHE A 62 -10.94 -0.90 -15.67
C PHE A 62 -10.08 0.17 -16.36
N ASP A 63 -9.08 0.71 -15.64
CA ASP A 63 -8.18 1.72 -16.18
C ASP A 63 -7.29 1.19 -17.31
N VAL A 64 -6.82 -0.05 -17.17
CA VAL A 64 -5.97 -0.70 -18.18
C VAL A 64 -6.76 -0.94 -19.47
N TYR A 65 -7.96 -1.52 -19.37
CA TYR A 65 -8.81 -1.78 -20.53
C TYR A 65 -9.31 -0.49 -21.18
N ARG A 66 -9.67 0.53 -20.40
CA ARG A 66 -10.02 1.85 -20.93
C ARG A 66 -8.85 2.45 -21.73
N THR A 67 -7.63 2.35 -21.21
CA THR A 67 -6.44 2.83 -21.92
C THR A 67 -6.20 2.04 -23.21
N ALA A 68 -6.36 0.71 -23.16
CA ALA A 68 -6.22 -0.14 -24.34
C ALA A 68 -7.27 0.18 -25.42
N ALA A 69 -8.52 0.43 -25.03
CA ALA A 69 -9.60 0.80 -25.95
C ALA A 69 -9.33 2.15 -26.65
N VAL A 70 -8.85 3.15 -25.91
CA VAL A 70 -8.45 4.46 -26.49
C VAL A 70 -7.28 4.29 -27.47
N LEU A 71 -6.31 3.42 -27.16
CA LEU A 71 -5.20 3.12 -28.07
C LEU A 71 -5.67 2.37 -29.31
N GLU A 72 -6.64 1.48 -29.18
CA GLU A 72 -7.21 0.75 -30.31
C GLU A 72 -7.95 1.69 -31.26
N GLN A 73 -8.76 2.60 -30.73
CA GLN A 73 -9.49 3.60 -31.52
C GLN A 73 -8.55 4.56 -32.26
N ASN A 74 -7.47 5.01 -31.61
CA ASN A 74 -6.59 6.04 -32.17
C ASN A 74 -5.39 5.49 -32.97
N GLN A 75 -4.91 4.29 -32.66
CA GLN A 75 -3.63 3.73 -33.16
C GLN A 75 -3.75 2.27 -33.62
N GLY A 76 -4.96 1.71 -33.62
CA GLY A 76 -5.25 0.34 -34.07
C GLY A 76 -4.95 -0.76 -33.04
N SER A 77 -5.51 -1.94 -33.27
CA SER A 77 -5.47 -3.08 -32.35
C SER A 77 -4.05 -3.58 -32.05
N GLN A 78 -3.11 -3.45 -33.00
CA GLN A 78 -1.71 -3.85 -32.77
C GLN A 78 -1.07 -3.05 -31.62
N ARG A 79 -1.33 -1.73 -31.58
CA ARG A 79 -0.80 -0.87 -30.52
C ARG A 79 -1.43 -1.19 -29.17
N ALA A 80 -2.74 -1.40 -29.14
CA ALA A 80 -3.47 -1.77 -27.93
C ALA A 80 -2.96 -3.11 -27.36
N ASN A 81 -2.79 -4.12 -28.22
CA ASN A 81 -2.24 -5.42 -27.82
C ASN A 81 -0.80 -5.31 -27.30
N ALA A 82 0.05 -4.54 -27.97
CA ALA A 82 1.42 -4.27 -27.51
C ALA A 82 1.45 -3.55 -26.14
N PHE A 83 0.50 -2.64 -25.90
CA PHE A 83 0.33 -1.99 -24.60
C PHE A 83 -0.04 -2.99 -23.51
N LEU A 84 -1.02 -3.87 -23.73
CA LEU A 84 -1.43 -4.89 -22.76
C LEU A 84 -0.26 -5.82 -22.39
N ILE A 85 0.46 -6.31 -23.39
CA ILE A 85 1.64 -7.16 -23.17
C ILE A 85 2.72 -6.41 -22.37
N SER A 86 3.05 -5.17 -22.77
CA SER A 86 4.04 -4.37 -22.05
C SER A 86 3.58 -3.98 -20.65
N PHE A 87 2.28 -3.79 -20.43
CA PHE A 87 1.72 -3.49 -19.12
C PHE A 87 1.92 -4.66 -18.20
N CYS A 88 1.46 -5.86 -18.60
CA CYS A 88 1.60 -7.07 -17.79
C CYS A 88 3.06 -7.35 -17.47
N LYS A 89 3.96 -7.32 -18.46
CA LYS A 89 5.40 -7.54 -18.25
C LYS A 89 6.02 -6.61 -17.18
N LYS A 90 5.52 -5.37 -17.05
CA LYS A 90 6.12 -4.35 -16.16
C LYS A 90 5.38 -4.17 -14.84
N ALA A 91 4.05 -4.33 -14.82
CA ALA A 91 3.20 -4.03 -13.68
C ALA A 91 2.78 -5.29 -12.93
N LEU A 92 2.68 -6.44 -13.59
CA LEU A 92 2.20 -7.67 -12.95
C LEU A 92 3.08 -8.13 -11.77
N PRO A 93 4.44 -8.19 -11.88
CA PRO A 93 5.26 -8.58 -10.72
C PRO A 93 5.08 -7.66 -9.51
N ARG A 94 4.77 -6.38 -9.76
CA ARG A 94 4.51 -5.38 -8.74
C ARG A 94 3.14 -5.56 -8.09
N LEU A 95 2.14 -5.89 -8.89
CA LEU A 95 0.78 -6.19 -8.43
C LEU A 95 0.77 -7.47 -7.59
N GLU A 96 1.54 -8.49 -7.98
CA GLU A 96 1.69 -9.74 -7.23
C GLU A 96 2.34 -9.53 -5.85
N LEU A 97 3.37 -8.66 -5.76
CA LEU A 97 3.95 -8.27 -4.47
C LEU A 97 2.91 -7.63 -3.54
N VAL A 98 2.04 -6.77 -4.10
CA VAL A 98 0.97 -6.14 -3.34
C VAL A 98 -0.12 -7.15 -2.97
N ALA A 99 -0.55 -8.00 -3.90
CA ALA A 99 -1.57 -9.02 -3.65
C ALA A 99 -1.15 -9.94 -2.51
N LYS A 100 0.07 -10.50 -2.58
CA LYS A 100 0.63 -11.38 -1.54
C LYS A 100 0.64 -10.77 -0.15
N LYS A 101 0.71 -9.43 -0.05
CA LYS A 101 0.73 -8.73 1.23
C LYS A 101 -0.65 -8.69 1.90
N TYR A 102 -1.71 -8.58 1.13
CA TYR A 102 -3.06 -8.41 1.65
C TYR A 102 -3.89 -9.68 1.58
N GLU A 103 -3.64 -10.53 0.59
CA GLU A 103 -4.45 -11.72 0.36
C GLU A 103 -4.35 -12.72 1.52
N CYS A 104 -5.48 -13.38 1.76
CA CYS A 104 -5.56 -14.51 2.67
C CYS A 104 -5.50 -15.78 1.82
N ALA A 105 -4.35 -16.45 1.82
CA ALA A 105 -4.12 -17.69 1.08
C ALA A 105 -4.72 -18.89 1.84
N GLY A 106 -6.01 -19.12 1.64
CA GLY A 106 -6.74 -20.19 2.31
C GLY A 106 -6.94 -19.94 3.81
N ILE A 107 -7.14 -21.01 4.57
CA ILE A 107 -7.36 -20.97 6.02
C ILE A 107 -6.02 -21.22 6.73
N ASN A 108 -5.64 -20.31 7.63
CA ASN A 108 -4.43 -20.43 8.43
C ASN A 108 -4.50 -21.66 9.34
N SER A 109 -3.36 -22.35 9.51
CA SER A 109 -3.25 -23.54 10.37
C SER A 109 -3.78 -23.30 11.79
N ASN A 110 -3.47 -22.14 12.39
CA ASN A 110 -3.96 -21.79 13.73
C ASN A 110 -5.49 -21.74 13.78
N VAL A 111 -6.16 -21.20 12.75
CA VAL A 111 -7.63 -21.22 12.67
C VAL A 111 -8.11 -22.63 12.40
N SER A 112 -7.43 -23.39 11.54
CA SER A 112 -7.82 -24.77 11.24
C SER A 112 -7.80 -25.68 12.47
N THR A 113 -6.76 -25.56 13.31
CA THR A 113 -6.66 -26.32 14.56
C THR A 113 -7.61 -25.78 15.61
N ALA A 114 -7.72 -24.46 15.75
CA ALA A 114 -8.55 -23.82 16.74
C ALA A 114 -10.04 -24.09 16.50
N VAL A 115 -10.52 -23.81 15.29
CA VAL A 115 -11.95 -23.76 14.95
C VAL A 115 -12.45 -25.15 14.50
N PHE A 116 -11.67 -25.85 13.68
CA PHE A 116 -12.12 -27.10 13.04
C PHE A 116 -11.53 -28.37 13.67
N GLY A 117 -10.76 -28.26 14.75
CA GLY A 117 -10.11 -29.42 15.38
C GLY A 117 -9.12 -30.17 14.47
N GLY A 118 -8.76 -29.59 13.32
CA GLY A 118 -7.92 -30.23 12.30
C GLY A 118 -8.63 -31.28 11.43
N HIS A 119 -9.95 -31.44 11.53
CA HIS A 119 -10.72 -32.42 10.73
C HIS A 119 -11.93 -31.78 10.04
N PHE A 120 -12.37 -32.35 8.93
CA PHE A 120 -13.50 -31.84 8.11
C PHE A 120 -14.54 -32.93 7.88
N ASP A 121 -14.63 -33.86 8.82
CA ASP A 121 -15.24 -35.16 8.60
C ASP A 121 -16.73 -35.17 8.97
N THR A 122 -17.20 -34.14 9.67
CA THR A 122 -18.60 -33.97 10.07
C THR A 122 -19.27 -32.88 9.25
N GLU A 123 -20.60 -33.01 9.04
CA GLU A 123 -21.38 -32.01 8.30
C GLU A 123 -21.27 -30.60 8.89
N LEU A 124 -21.24 -30.49 10.22
CA LEU A 124 -21.06 -29.22 10.92
C LEU A 124 -19.70 -28.60 10.60
N MET A 125 -18.60 -29.36 10.66
CA MET A 125 -17.26 -28.83 10.37
C MET A 125 -17.12 -28.44 8.90
N GLN A 126 -17.73 -29.21 7.98
CA GLN A 126 -17.79 -28.86 6.56
C GLN A 126 -18.56 -27.55 6.33
N TYR A 127 -19.68 -27.37 7.02
CA TYR A 127 -20.46 -26.14 6.96
C TYR A 127 -19.67 -24.93 7.48
N LEU A 128 -19.05 -25.03 8.66
CA LEU A 128 -18.24 -23.95 9.24
C LEU A 128 -17.03 -23.61 8.35
N ALA A 129 -16.35 -24.63 7.81
CA ALA A 129 -15.26 -24.44 6.87
C ALA A 129 -15.74 -23.74 5.59
N SER A 130 -16.88 -24.14 5.03
CA SER A 130 -17.49 -23.47 3.86
C SER A 130 -17.78 -22.00 4.13
N ARG A 131 -18.33 -21.66 5.31
CA ARG A 131 -18.53 -20.26 5.72
C ARG A 131 -17.22 -19.49 5.80
N MET A 132 -16.18 -20.07 6.41
CA MET A 132 -14.86 -19.45 6.49
C MET A 132 -14.26 -19.22 5.10
N VAL A 133 -14.31 -20.22 4.21
CA VAL A 133 -13.84 -20.10 2.81
C VAL A 133 -14.59 -18.98 2.08
N ASN A 134 -15.91 -18.88 2.25
CA ASN A 134 -16.69 -17.81 1.65
C ASN A 134 -16.28 -16.42 2.17
N MET A 135 -16.04 -16.26 3.47
CA MET A 135 -15.57 -15.00 4.04
C MET A 135 -14.16 -14.65 3.55
N VAL A 136 -13.25 -15.62 3.45
CA VAL A 136 -11.90 -15.43 2.89
C VAL A 136 -11.96 -15.02 1.43
N ALA A 137 -12.80 -15.67 0.62
CA ALA A 137 -13.00 -15.31 -0.78
C ALA A 137 -13.56 -13.88 -0.93
N ARG A 138 -14.49 -13.47 -0.07
CA ARG A 138 -14.99 -12.07 -0.05
C ARG A 138 -13.92 -11.09 0.42
N TYR A 139 -13.16 -11.44 1.44
CA TYR A 139 -12.05 -10.61 1.92
C TYR A 139 -11.02 -10.33 0.81
N ASN A 140 -10.67 -11.33 0.00
CA ASN A 140 -9.76 -11.15 -1.13
C ASN A 140 -10.33 -10.26 -2.25
N ARG A 141 -11.63 -9.93 -2.22
CA ARG A 141 -12.29 -8.97 -3.12
C ARG A 141 -12.47 -7.57 -2.51
N LEU A 142 -11.95 -7.31 -1.31
CA LEU A 142 -12.04 -6.00 -0.65
C LEU A 142 -11.71 -4.79 -1.55
N PRO A 143 -10.74 -4.84 -2.49
CA PRO A 143 -10.46 -3.71 -3.38
C PRO A 143 -11.61 -3.34 -4.32
N ASP A 144 -12.51 -4.27 -4.61
CA ASP A 144 -13.62 -4.08 -5.56
C ASP A 144 -14.98 -3.98 -4.86
N MET A 145 -15.04 -4.27 -3.55
CA MET A 145 -16.28 -4.25 -2.78
C MET A 145 -16.81 -2.83 -2.54
N SER A 146 -18.13 -2.68 -2.62
CA SER A 146 -18.80 -1.45 -2.18
C SER A 146 -18.74 -1.31 -0.65
N ARG A 147 -19.07 -0.11 -0.14
CA ARG A 147 -19.17 0.08 1.32
C ARG A 147 -20.23 -0.84 1.95
N ALA A 148 -21.33 -1.11 1.26
CA ALA A 148 -22.38 -2.00 1.76
C ALA A 148 -21.91 -3.45 1.83
N ASP A 149 -21.18 -3.92 0.81
CA ASP A 149 -20.62 -5.27 0.81
C ASP A 149 -19.60 -5.47 1.94
N ILE A 150 -18.78 -4.45 2.21
CA ILE A 150 -17.83 -4.49 3.32
C ILE A 150 -18.57 -4.58 4.66
N ASP A 151 -19.69 -3.87 4.80
CA ASP A 151 -20.51 -3.89 6.01
C ASP A 151 -21.15 -5.28 6.22
N LEU A 152 -21.62 -5.94 5.15
CA LEU A 152 -22.11 -7.31 5.20
C LEU A 152 -21.01 -8.31 5.59
N LEU A 153 -19.81 -8.20 5.00
CA LEU A 153 -18.68 -9.04 5.39
C LEU A 153 -18.26 -8.81 6.86
N ALA A 154 -18.28 -7.56 7.33
CA ALA A 154 -17.99 -7.24 8.71
C ALA A 154 -19.00 -7.89 9.67
N ALA A 155 -20.29 -7.85 9.34
CA ALA A 155 -21.33 -8.50 10.11
C ALA A 155 -21.15 -10.02 10.12
N ASP A 156 -20.84 -10.62 8.97
CA ASP A 156 -20.63 -12.07 8.87
C ASP A 156 -19.44 -12.56 9.69
N ILE A 157 -18.31 -11.84 9.65
CA ILE A 157 -17.13 -12.19 10.48
C ILE A 157 -17.46 -12.04 11.96
N ALA A 158 -18.12 -10.95 12.35
CA ALA A 158 -18.51 -10.71 13.75
C ALA A 158 -19.47 -11.79 14.27
N ASN A 159 -20.46 -12.17 13.45
CA ASN A 159 -21.42 -13.23 13.78
C ASN A 159 -20.77 -14.60 13.80
N PHE A 160 -19.82 -14.87 12.91
CA PHE A 160 -19.04 -16.10 12.93
C PHE A 160 -18.26 -16.21 14.24
N ILE A 161 -17.51 -15.17 14.62
CA ILE A 161 -16.79 -15.15 15.91
C ILE A 161 -17.77 -15.35 17.07
N ARG A 162 -18.92 -14.67 17.07
CA ARG A 162 -19.91 -14.82 18.16
C ARG A 162 -20.41 -16.26 18.29
N ALA A 163 -20.73 -16.91 17.18
CA ALA A 163 -21.18 -18.31 17.18
C ALA A 163 -20.07 -19.24 17.71
N GLU A 164 -18.84 -19.08 17.21
CA GLU A 164 -17.69 -19.88 17.66
C GLU A 164 -17.37 -19.71 19.14
N LEU A 165 -17.62 -18.53 19.72
CA LEU A 165 -17.42 -18.31 21.15
C LEU A 165 -18.54 -18.93 22.00
N ALA A 166 -19.78 -18.95 21.49
CA ALA A 166 -20.92 -19.54 22.18
C ALA A 166 -20.85 -21.07 22.24
N ASP A 167 -20.19 -21.71 21.27
CA ASP A 167 -20.03 -23.17 21.21
C ASP A 167 -18.85 -23.70 22.05
N ILE A 168 -18.07 -22.83 22.71
CA ILE A 168 -16.96 -23.26 23.58
C ILE A 168 -17.54 -23.82 24.88
N ASP A 169 -17.33 -25.11 25.13
CA ASP A 169 -17.55 -25.72 26.44
C ASP A 169 -16.52 -25.19 27.44
N ASP A 170 -16.98 -24.35 28.35
CA ASP A 170 -16.21 -23.75 29.44
C ASP A 170 -16.49 -24.39 30.80
N THR A 171 -17.15 -25.56 30.81
CA THR A 171 -17.49 -26.28 32.04
C THR A 171 -16.23 -26.56 32.86
N GLY A 172 -16.20 -26.05 34.10
CA GLY A 172 -15.07 -26.22 35.02
C GLY A 172 -13.87 -25.31 34.75
N PHE A 173 -13.98 -24.32 33.87
CA PHE A 173 -12.96 -23.28 33.70
C PHE A 173 -13.14 -22.18 34.76
N SER A 174 -12.02 -21.58 35.20
CA SER A 174 -12.10 -20.29 35.89
C SER A 174 -12.46 -19.19 34.90
N GLU A 175 -13.05 -18.09 35.39
CA GLU A 175 -13.44 -16.94 34.56
C GLU A 175 -12.29 -16.44 33.66
N LEU A 176 -11.11 -16.23 34.24
CA LEU A 176 -9.91 -15.85 33.48
C LEU A 176 -9.54 -16.87 32.38
N LYS A 177 -9.70 -18.17 32.64
CA LYS A 177 -9.39 -19.22 31.66
C LYS A 177 -10.41 -19.23 30.52
N THR A 178 -11.69 -19.01 30.82
CA THR A 178 -12.75 -18.83 29.81
C THR A 178 -12.44 -17.61 28.93
N LEU A 179 -12.20 -16.45 29.54
CA LEU A 179 -11.88 -15.22 28.84
C LEU A 179 -10.64 -15.36 27.96
N TYR A 180 -9.57 -15.97 28.48
CA TYR A 180 -8.37 -16.21 27.69
C TYR A 180 -8.64 -17.12 26.48
N THR A 181 -9.41 -18.20 26.67
CA THR A 181 -9.78 -19.14 25.60
C THR A 181 -10.58 -18.44 24.51
N TRP A 182 -11.58 -17.65 24.91
CA TRP A 182 -12.38 -16.84 23.99
C TRP A 182 -11.53 -15.82 23.23
N TYR A 183 -10.65 -15.12 23.93
CA TYR A 183 -9.75 -14.15 23.33
C TYR A 183 -8.83 -14.79 22.29
N MET A 184 -8.23 -15.95 22.60
CA MET A 184 -7.35 -16.65 21.66
C MET A 184 -8.12 -17.13 20.43
N ARG A 185 -9.33 -17.69 20.60
CA ARG A 185 -10.19 -18.12 19.48
C ARG A 185 -10.54 -16.95 18.57
N ALA A 186 -11.12 -15.89 19.12
CA ALA A 186 -11.47 -14.68 18.38
C ALA A 186 -10.24 -14.00 17.77
N GLY A 187 -9.09 -14.08 18.46
CA GLY A 187 -7.82 -13.55 18.01
C GLY A 187 -7.29 -14.27 16.77
N PHE A 188 -7.32 -15.60 16.74
CA PHE A 188 -6.91 -16.38 15.57
C PHE A 188 -7.81 -16.11 14.36
N ILE A 189 -9.13 -16.06 14.55
CA ILE A 189 -10.06 -15.68 13.48
C ILE A 189 -9.80 -14.24 13.01
N SER A 190 -9.46 -13.32 13.91
CA SER A 190 -9.15 -11.94 13.50
C SER A 190 -7.88 -11.86 12.64
N LEU A 191 -6.85 -12.62 13.02
CA LEU A 191 -5.59 -12.72 12.27
C LEU A 191 -5.76 -13.39 10.91
N GLN A 192 -6.74 -14.29 10.73
CA GLN A 192 -7.11 -14.83 9.42
C GLN A 192 -7.38 -13.73 8.39
N PHE A 193 -7.93 -12.59 8.83
CA PHE A 193 -8.28 -11.45 7.98
C PHE A 193 -7.27 -10.30 8.10
N ASN A 194 -6.02 -10.59 8.50
CA ASN A 194 -4.96 -9.61 8.72
C ASN A 194 -5.35 -8.46 9.68
N VAL A 195 -6.25 -8.72 10.63
CA VAL A 195 -6.64 -7.77 11.67
C VAL A 195 -5.99 -8.16 12.98
N THR A 196 -5.06 -7.33 13.47
CA THR A 196 -4.43 -7.55 14.78
C THR A 196 -5.45 -7.38 15.91
N PRO A 197 -5.62 -8.39 16.78
CA PRO A 197 -6.50 -8.31 17.95
C PRO A 197 -6.12 -7.16 18.90
N PRO A 198 -7.08 -6.55 19.61
CA PRO A 198 -6.77 -5.55 20.62
C PRO A 198 -5.88 -6.15 21.72
N HIS A 199 -4.75 -5.52 22.04
CA HIS A 199 -3.79 -6.00 23.05
C HIS A 199 -3.03 -7.29 22.71
N TRP A 200 -3.03 -7.74 21.45
CA TRP A 200 -2.38 -8.98 21.00
C TRP A 200 -0.99 -9.22 21.57
N GLU A 201 -0.05 -8.30 21.36
CA GLU A 201 1.32 -8.45 21.85
C GLU A 201 1.44 -8.55 23.37
N ARG A 202 0.53 -7.90 24.12
CA ARG A 202 0.54 -7.98 25.58
C ARG A 202 0.00 -9.34 26.03
N VAL A 203 -1.12 -9.79 25.48
CA VAL A 203 -1.75 -11.07 25.84
C VAL A 203 -0.82 -12.26 25.57
N ILE A 204 -0.06 -12.24 24.47
CA ILE A 204 0.86 -13.36 24.15
C ILE A 204 2.18 -13.32 24.93
N LYS A 205 2.62 -12.15 25.43
CA LYS A 205 3.95 -11.98 26.07
C LYS A 205 3.89 -11.78 27.59
N LYS A 206 2.76 -11.30 28.13
CA LYS A 206 2.59 -10.90 29.52
C LYS A 206 1.21 -11.33 30.02
N TYR A 207 1.05 -11.37 31.34
CA TYR A 207 -0.25 -11.51 31.97
C TYR A 207 -1.11 -10.27 31.72
N VAL A 208 -2.39 -10.50 31.43
CA VAL A 208 -3.40 -9.46 31.19
C VAL A 208 -4.58 -9.76 32.11
N GLY A 209 -5.09 -8.73 32.78
CA GLY A 209 -6.22 -8.85 33.70
C GLY A 209 -7.56 -8.97 32.96
N GLU A 210 -8.58 -9.41 33.69
CA GLU A 210 -9.94 -9.63 33.15
C GLU A 210 -10.54 -8.34 32.57
N ASP A 211 -10.33 -7.21 33.24
CA ASP A 211 -10.79 -5.86 32.84
C ASP A 211 -10.29 -5.41 31.46
N GLU A 212 -9.15 -5.93 30.99
CA GLU A 212 -8.60 -5.61 29.67
C GLU A 212 -9.02 -6.62 28.60
N ILE A 213 -9.25 -7.90 28.97
CA ILE A 213 -9.56 -8.98 28.03
C ILE A 213 -11.03 -8.90 27.59
N ALA A 214 -11.98 -8.77 28.51
CA ALA A 214 -13.41 -8.76 28.18
C ALA A 214 -13.78 -7.68 27.13
N PRO A 215 -13.34 -6.41 27.25
CA PRO A 215 -13.58 -5.40 26.21
C PRO A 215 -12.88 -5.70 24.88
N ALA A 216 -11.75 -6.39 24.90
CA ALA A 216 -11.04 -6.80 23.69
C ALA A 216 -11.81 -7.87 22.91
N ILE A 217 -12.37 -8.86 23.62
CA ILE A 217 -13.25 -9.88 23.03
C ILE A 217 -14.51 -9.22 22.46
N ALA A 218 -15.15 -8.33 23.22
CA ALA A 218 -16.36 -7.61 22.79
C ALA A 218 -16.16 -6.86 21.47
N ARG A 219 -14.98 -6.27 21.26
CA ARG A 219 -14.64 -5.64 19.97
C ARG A 219 -14.54 -6.65 18.83
N MET A 220 -13.98 -7.83 19.07
CA MET A 220 -13.75 -8.83 18.02
C MET A 220 -15.03 -9.49 17.51
N PHE A 221 -16.13 -9.51 18.26
CA PHE A 221 -17.45 -9.91 17.74
C PHE A 221 -18.39 -8.73 17.46
N ASN A 222 -17.88 -7.50 17.40
CA ASN A 222 -18.66 -6.30 17.08
C ASN A 222 -18.52 -5.95 15.59
N ASP A 223 -19.64 -5.84 14.89
CA ASP A 223 -19.70 -5.55 13.45
C ASP A 223 -19.19 -4.14 13.12
N VAL A 224 -19.50 -3.12 13.93
CA VAL A 224 -19.03 -1.74 13.76
C VAL A 224 -17.50 -1.67 13.83
N TRP A 225 -16.90 -2.44 14.74
CA TRP A 225 -15.45 -2.53 14.86
C TRP A 225 -14.83 -3.14 13.59
N TRP A 226 -15.37 -4.27 13.13
CA TRP A 226 -14.92 -4.94 11.89
C TRP A 226 -15.07 -4.04 10.67
N ARG A 227 -16.20 -3.34 10.55
CA ARG A 227 -16.50 -2.39 9.48
C ARG A 227 -15.40 -1.34 9.33
N GLY A 228 -14.99 -0.74 10.45
CA GLY A 228 -13.92 0.25 10.48
C GLY A 228 -12.54 -0.33 10.11
N ARG A 229 -12.28 -1.61 10.41
CA ARG A 229 -11.02 -2.30 10.07
C ARG A 229 -10.97 -2.66 8.59
N LEU A 230 -12.00 -3.34 8.09
CA LEU A 230 -12.07 -3.78 6.69
C LEU A 230 -12.08 -2.60 5.72
N ARG A 231 -12.81 -1.52 6.02
CA ARG A 231 -12.79 -0.30 5.19
C ARG A 231 -11.40 0.32 5.10
N ARG A 232 -10.63 0.31 6.19
CA ARG A 232 -9.23 0.80 6.21
C ARG A 232 -8.32 -0.09 5.37
N ILE A 233 -8.46 -1.41 5.49
CA ILE A 233 -7.70 -2.38 4.70
C ILE A 233 -8.03 -2.21 3.21
N ALA A 234 -9.32 -2.15 2.84
CA ALA A 234 -9.76 -1.94 1.46
C ALA A 234 -9.21 -0.63 0.88
N ALA A 235 -9.27 0.48 1.63
CA ALA A 235 -8.71 1.75 1.19
C ALA A 235 -7.17 1.69 1.00
N ALA A 236 -6.46 1.11 1.97
CA ALA A 236 -5.01 0.95 1.88
C ALA A 236 -4.59 0.04 0.72
N TRP A 237 -5.31 -1.06 0.50
CA TRP A 237 -5.05 -2.00 -0.58
C TRP A 237 -5.31 -1.36 -1.95
N ARG A 238 -6.46 -0.69 -2.15
CA ARG A 238 -6.75 0.06 -3.38
C ARG A 238 -5.65 1.07 -3.69
N GLU A 239 -5.22 1.85 -2.71
CA GLU A 239 -4.13 2.82 -2.92
C GLU A 239 -2.79 2.14 -3.24
N HIS A 240 -2.47 1.04 -2.55
CA HIS A 240 -1.22 0.32 -2.80
C HIS A 240 -1.17 -0.29 -4.20
N LEU A 241 -2.30 -0.76 -4.75
CA LEU A 241 -2.41 -1.19 -6.15
C LEU A 241 -2.12 -0.03 -7.11
N GLN A 242 -2.64 1.18 -6.83
CA GLN A 242 -2.37 2.38 -7.64
C GLN A 242 -0.88 2.79 -7.59
N ILE A 243 -0.23 2.67 -6.43
CA ILE A 243 1.21 2.85 -6.27
C ILE A 243 1.99 1.82 -7.10
N ALA A 244 1.60 0.53 -7.06
CA ALA A 244 2.26 -0.55 -7.80
C ALA A 244 2.20 -0.35 -9.31
N VAL A 245 1.05 0.08 -9.82
CA VAL A 245 0.86 0.41 -11.24
C VAL A 245 1.65 1.65 -11.65
N GLY A 246 1.99 2.53 -10.71
CA GLY A 246 2.72 3.79 -10.92
C GLY A 246 1.80 4.99 -11.18
N ASN A 247 0.55 4.91 -10.76
CA ASN A 247 -0.40 6.02 -10.84
C ASN A 247 -0.12 7.10 -9.78
N VAL A 248 0.48 6.70 -8.66
CA VAL A 248 1.06 7.63 -7.67
C VAL A 248 2.52 7.89 -8.05
N SER A 249 2.74 9.03 -8.69
CA SER A 249 4.06 9.46 -9.16
C SER A 249 4.06 10.93 -9.53
N LYS A 250 5.27 11.51 -9.63
CA LYS A 250 5.44 12.90 -10.09
C LYS A 250 4.78 13.19 -11.46
N LYS A 251 4.69 12.19 -12.34
CA LYS A 251 4.16 12.36 -13.71
C LYS A 251 2.64 12.27 -13.82
N LYS A 252 1.97 11.63 -12.85
CA LYS A 252 0.53 11.37 -12.90
C LYS A 252 -0.17 12.09 -11.75
N HIS A 253 -0.19 11.48 -10.57
CA HIS A 253 -0.75 12.06 -9.37
C HIS A 253 0.30 11.98 -8.25
N ALA A 254 0.75 13.14 -7.78
CA ALA A 254 1.68 13.20 -6.66
C ALA A 254 0.95 12.86 -5.35
N TYR A 255 1.68 12.21 -4.43
CA TYR A 255 1.27 11.91 -3.04
C TYR A 255 0.19 10.84 -2.87
N ALA A 256 -0.89 10.88 -3.66
CA ALA A 256 -1.98 9.92 -3.60
C ALA A 256 -2.67 9.77 -4.97
N SER A 257 -3.34 8.64 -5.18
CA SER A 257 -4.12 8.42 -6.40
C SER A 257 -5.35 9.34 -6.49
N LYS A 258 -5.82 9.58 -7.72
CA LYS A 258 -7.04 10.37 -7.96
C LYS A 258 -8.25 9.82 -7.18
N ASN A 259 -8.41 8.50 -7.13
CA ASN A 259 -9.54 7.86 -6.46
C ASN A 259 -9.44 8.04 -4.95
N CYS A 260 -8.24 7.89 -4.36
CA CYS A 260 -8.03 8.15 -2.93
C CYS A 260 -8.40 9.59 -2.54
N VAL A 261 -7.95 10.58 -3.31
CA VAL A 261 -8.28 12.00 -3.06
C VAL A 261 -9.79 12.25 -3.21
N THR A 262 -10.43 11.62 -4.19
CA THR A 262 -11.89 11.75 -4.39
C THR A 262 -12.66 11.14 -3.23
N ASP A 263 -12.32 9.92 -2.82
CA ASP A 263 -12.93 9.24 -1.67
C ASP A 263 -12.77 10.05 -0.38
N TRP A 264 -11.59 10.65 -0.18
CA TRP A 264 -11.31 11.52 0.97
C TRP A 264 -12.15 12.81 0.95
N ARG A 265 -12.29 13.47 -0.21
CA ARG A 265 -13.14 14.64 -0.37
C ARG A 265 -14.61 14.31 -0.11
N GLU A 266 -15.10 13.18 -0.63
CA GLU A 266 -16.46 12.72 -0.37
C GLU A 266 -16.69 12.38 1.10
N GLN A 267 -15.71 11.79 1.78
CA GLN A 267 -15.77 11.58 3.22
C GLN A 267 -15.89 12.92 3.97
N LYS A 268 -15.06 13.92 3.62
CA LYS A 268 -15.13 15.26 4.22
C LYS A 268 -16.47 15.94 3.99
N ARG A 269 -17.00 15.84 2.77
CA ARG A 269 -18.33 16.37 2.43
C ARG A 269 -19.42 15.73 3.28
N ARG A 270 -19.47 14.39 3.37
CA ARG A 270 -20.47 13.67 4.19
C ARG A 270 -20.38 14.03 5.67
N THR A 271 -19.17 14.12 6.22
CA THR A 271 -18.98 14.56 7.60
C THR A 271 -19.49 15.98 7.80
N ARG A 272 -19.20 16.91 6.86
CA ARG A 272 -19.70 18.29 6.96
C ARG A 272 -21.23 18.37 6.89
N GLU A 273 -21.86 17.63 5.98
CA GLU A 273 -23.33 17.57 5.90
C GLU A 273 -23.95 17.00 7.18
N PHE A 274 -23.35 15.94 7.76
CA PHE A 274 -23.79 15.41 9.05
C PHE A 274 -23.71 16.45 10.18
N LEU A 275 -22.62 17.21 10.25
CA LEU A 275 -22.43 18.24 11.28
C LEU A 275 -23.38 19.45 11.12
N LYS A 276 -23.78 19.79 9.89
CA LYS A 276 -24.74 20.89 9.62
C LYS A 276 -26.14 20.58 10.13
N GLY A 277 -26.53 19.30 10.15
CA GLY A 277 -27.86 18.86 10.56
C GLY A 277 -28.00 18.60 12.06
N LEU A 278 -27.01 19.00 12.87
CA LEU A 278 -26.97 18.72 14.30
C LEU A 278 -26.69 19.99 15.10
N ASP A 279 -27.41 20.12 16.21
CA ASP A 279 -27.17 21.13 17.23
C ASP A 279 -26.77 20.43 18.54
N LEU A 280 -25.96 21.12 19.34
CA LEU A 280 -25.67 20.75 20.72
C LEU A 280 -26.69 21.46 21.61
N GLU A 281 -27.39 20.70 22.45
CA GLU A 281 -28.34 21.20 23.44
C GLU A 281 -27.79 20.93 24.84
N ASP A 282 -27.79 21.95 25.71
CA ASP A 282 -27.44 21.78 27.12
C ASP A 282 -28.68 21.44 27.99
N GLU A 283 -28.48 21.22 29.29
CA GLU A 283 -29.55 20.87 30.23
C GLU A 283 -30.58 22.00 30.41
N ASP A 284 -30.20 23.24 30.10
CA ASP A 284 -31.04 24.43 30.19
C ASP A 284 -31.80 24.73 28.87
N GLY A 285 -31.60 23.91 27.83
CA GLY A 285 -32.24 24.04 26.52
C GLY A 285 -31.57 25.03 25.56
N ASN A 286 -30.38 25.55 25.88
CA ASN A 286 -29.62 26.38 24.95
C ASN A 286 -29.07 25.52 23.81
N ARG A 287 -29.27 25.98 22.58
CA ARG A 287 -28.81 25.29 21.37
C ARG A 287 -27.67 26.02 20.69
N ILE A 288 -26.63 25.28 20.33
CA ILE A 288 -25.50 25.79 19.57
C ILE A 288 -25.24 24.89 18.37
N SER A 289 -25.04 25.50 17.20
CA SER A 289 -24.75 24.74 15.99
C SER A 289 -23.45 23.94 16.10
N LEU A 290 -23.53 22.63 15.85
CA LEU A 290 -22.37 21.74 15.95
C LEU A 290 -21.30 22.09 14.92
N ILE A 291 -21.70 22.52 13.71
CA ILE A 291 -20.76 22.90 12.65
C ILE A 291 -19.96 24.15 13.01
N GLU A 292 -20.56 25.13 13.69
CA GLU A 292 -19.86 26.34 14.13
C GLU A 292 -18.79 26.00 15.17
N LYS A 293 -19.13 25.16 16.15
CA LYS A 293 -18.16 24.68 17.15
C LYS A 293 -17.06 23.84 16.51
N PHE A 294 -17.39 23.01 15.52
CA PHE A 294 -16.41 22.25 14.77
C PHE A 294 -15.44 23.19 14.03
N ASP A 295 -15.96 24.17 13.28
CA ASP A 295 -15.18 25.11 12.46
C ASP A 295 -14.33 26.07 13.31
N GLY A 296 -14.75 26.36 14.55
CA GLY A 296 -13.99 27.15 15.54
C GLY A 296 -12.96 26.36 16.37
N SER A 297 -12.89 25.04 16.21
CA SER A 297 -11.99 24.16 16.96
C SER A 297 -10.73 23.76 16.17
N VAL A 298 -9.84 23.01 16.82
CA VAL A 298 -8.68 22.35 16.18
C VAL A 298 -9.07 21.30 15.13
N ALA A 299 -10.36 20.99 14.98
CA ALA A 299 -10.86 20.19 13.87
C ALA A 299 -10.73 20.91 12.51
N ASN A 300 -10.73 22.24 12.52
CA ASN A 300 -10.41 23.07 11.36
C ASN A 300 -8.90 23.02 11.06
N PRO A 301 -8.48 22.57 9.87
CA PRO A 301 -7.07 22.49 9.50
C PRO A 301 -6.32 23.84 9.57
N ALA A 302 -7.00 24.95 9.32
CA ALA A 302 -6.38 26.28 9.40
C ALA A 302 -6.03 26.65 10.84
N ILE A 303 -6.97 26.47 11.78
CA ILE A 303 -6.74 26.70 13.21
C ILE A 303 -5.66 25.77 13.74
N ARG A 304 -5.73 24.47 13.39
CA ARG A 304 -4.71 23.49 13.77
C ARG A 304 -3.31 23.87 13.29
N ARG A 305 -3.20 24.40 12.07
CA ARG A 305 -1.91 24.89 11.53
C ARG A 305 -1.43 26.10 12.33
N CYS A 306 -2.29 27.06 12.63
CA CYS A 306 -1.93 28.21 13.47
C CYS A 306 -1.44 27.76 14.85
N GLU A 307 -2.16 26.85 15.52
CA GLU A 307 -1.76 26.31 16.82
C GLU A 307 -0.41 25.59 16.76
N LEU A 308 -0.18 24.76 15.73
CA LEU A 308 1.11 24.11 15.53
C LEU A 308 2.24 25.12 15.37
N MET A 309 2.04 26.18 14.58
CA MET A 309 3.04 27.23 14.38
C MET A 309 3.30 28.02 15.67
N THR A 310 2.25 28.37 16.43
CA THR A 310 2.39 29.02 17.74
C THR A 310 3.19 28.15 18.71
N ARG A 311 2.94 26.83 18.72
CA ARG A 311 3.70 25.89 19.55
C ARG A 311 5.16 25.83 19.12
N ILE A 312 5.44 25.68 17.82
CA ILE A 312 6.81 25.68 17.28
C ILE A 312 7.56 26.94 17.73
N ARG A 313 6.95 28.12 17.56
CA ARG A 313 7.55 29.39 17.95
C ARG A 313 7.77 29.52 19.46
N GLY A 314 6.81 29.06 20.26
CA GLY A 314 6.96 29.02 21.72
C GLY A 314 8.11 28.12 22.17
N PHE A 315 8.25 26.93 21.55
CA PHE A 315 9.38 26.04 21.80
C PHE A 315 10.71 26.70 21.44
N GLU A 316 10.79 27.32 20.26
CA GLU A 316 11.99 28.02 19.78
C GLU A 316 12.43 29.13 20.76
N ASN A 317 11.50 30.00 21.18
CA ASN A 317 11.79 31.07 22.13
C ASN A 317 12.35 30.53 23.47
N ILE A 318 11.68 29.54 24.06
CA ILE A 318 12.10 28.94 25.33
C ILE A 318 13.47 28.25 25.19
N CYS A 319 13.69 27.56 24.06
CA CYS A 319 14.97 26.91 23.80
C CYS A 319 16.10 27.93 23.70
N ASN A 320 15.88 29.04 23.00
CA ASN A 320 16.86 30.12 22.88
C ASN A 320 17.18 30.75 24.24
N GLU A 321 16.17 31.00 25.08
CA GLU A 321 16.36 31.53 26.45
C GLU A 321 17.16 30.57 27.35
N LEU A 322 16.96 29.26 27.18
CA LEU A 322 17.65 28.22 27.95
C LEU A 322 18.98 27.78 27.33
N GLY A 323 19.41 28.40 26.23
CA GLY A 323 20.69 28.10 25.55
C GLY A 323 20.71 26.79 24.74
N TYR A 324 19.55 26.21 24.43
CA TYR A 324 19.44 25.10 23.48
C TYR A 324 19.55 25.60 22.03
N VAL A 325 20.00 24.73 21.14
CA VAL A 325 20.09 25.02 19.69
C VAL A 325 19.16 24.11 18.89
N GLY A 326 18.59 24.66 17.81
CA GLY A 326 17.70 23.95 16.91
C GLY A 326 18.42 23.35 15.69
N GLU A 327 18.16 22.08 15.40
CA GLU A 327 18.57 21.40 14.17
C GLU A 327 17.33 20.90 13.41
N PHE A 328 17.30 21.13 12.10
CA PHE A 328 16.34 20.52 11.18
C PHE A 328 16.93 19.27 10.53
N TYR A 329 16.31 18.13 10.79
CA TYR A 329 16.69 16.85 10.19
C TYR A 329 15.63 16.37 9.20
N THR A 330 16.10 15.85 8.06
CA THR A 330 15.28 15.11 7.11
C THR A 330 15.75 13.67 7.02
N LEU A 331 14.84 12.71 7.28
CA LEU A 331 15.09 11.27 7.17
C LEU A 331 14.24 10.66 6.06
N THR A 332 14.92 10.02 5.11
CA THR A 332 14.29 9.35 3.96
C THR A 332 14.60 7.85 4.00
N ALA A 333 13.67 7.02 3.55
CA ALA A 333 13.88 5.58 3.45
C ALA A 333 14.80 5.20 2.27
N PRO A 334 15.41 3.99 2.28
CA PRO A 334 16.12 3.46 1.13
C PRO A 334 15.30 3.38 -0.16
N SER A 335 15.99 3.31 -1.31
CA SER A 335 15.33 3.29 -2.62
C SER A 335 14.31 2.16 -2.77
N LYS A 336 14.50 1.01 -2.12
CA LYS A 336 13.56 -0.13 -2.19
C LYS A 336 12.16 0.18 -1.64
N TYR A 337 12.01 1.22 -0.82
CA TYR A 337 10.72 1.70 -0.30
C TYR A 337 9.99 2.65 -1.27
N HIS A 338 10.67 3.10 -2.33
CA HIS A 338 10.14 4.07 -3.29
C HIS A 338 9.61 3.38 -4.55
N ALA A 339 8.32 3.53 -4.82
CA ALA A 339 7.67 2.91 -5.96
C ALA A 339 8.07 3.57 -7.29
N THR A 340 8.40 4.86 -7.28
CA THR A 340 8.85 5.57 -8.48
C THR A 340 10.03 6.47 -8.22
N THR A 341 10.90 6.62 -9.21
CA THR A 341 12.05 7.53 -9.14
C THR A 341 11.60 8.99 -9.11
N LYS A 342 12.50 9.92 -8.78
CA LYS A 342 12.22 11.38 -8.82
C LYS A 342 11.73 11.87 -10.18
N ALA A 343 12.09 11.19 -11.26
CA ALA A 343 11.62 11.50 -12.61
C ALA A 343 10.22 10.92 -12.90
N GLY A 344 9.63 10.14 -11.99
CA GLY A 344 8.31 9.53 -12.10
C GLY A 344 8.28 8.22 -12.89
N TYR A 345 9.43 7.59 -13.12
CA TYR A 345 9.50 6.24 -13.71
C TYR A 345 9.45 5.16 -12.64
N ARG A 346 8.97 3.97 -12.99
CA ARG A 346 8.94 2.83 -12.05
C ARG A 346 10.35 2.51 -11.56
N ASN A 347 10.47 2.30 -10.26
CA ASN A 347 11.72 1.89 -9.65
C ASN A 347 11.83 0.37 -9.66
N SER A 348 12.88 -0.18 -10.30
CA SER A 348 13.12 -1.63 -10.36
C SER A 348 13.52 -2.22 -9.01
N LYS A 349 14.00 -1.41 -8.08
CA LYS A 349 14.41 -1.83 -6.73
C LYS A 349 13.25 -1.92 -5.75
N TRP A 350 12.06 -1.44 -6.13
CA TRP A 350 10.93 -1.38 -5.21
C TRP A 350 10.49 -2.78 -4.78
N ASN A 351 10.41 -3.02 -3.49
CA ASN A 351 10.13 -4.34 -2.91
C ASN A 351 8.65 -4.58 -2.58
N GLY A 352 7.75 -3.67 -3.01
CA GLY A 352 6.34 -3.75 -2.64
C GLY A 352 6.00 -3.11 -1.29
N ALA A 353 6.89 -2.29 -0.71
CA ALA A 353 6.60 -1.57 0.52
C ALA A 353 5.45 -0.57 0.34
N SER A 354 4.51 -0.59 1.28
CA SER A 354 3.45 0.42 1.38
C SER A 354 3.91 1.65 2.18
N PRO A 355 3.16 2.76 2.14
CA PRO A 355 3.43 3.92 3.01
C PRO A 355 3.48 3.53 4.50
N SER A 356 2.65 2.58 4.92
CA SER A 356 2.66 2.07 6.30
C SER A 356 3.93 1.29 6.63
N ASP A 357 4.47 0.49 5.71
CA ASP A 357 5.73 -0.24 5.97
C ASP A 357 6.90 0.72 6.10
N THR A 358 6.92 1.74 5.24
CA THR A 358 7.95 2.78 5.28
C THR A 358 7.87 3.55 6.58
N GLN A 359 6.66 3.89 7.04
CA GLN A 359 6.46 4.52 8.34
C GLN A 359 6.96 3.62 9.48
N SER A 360 6.63 2.32 9.46
CA SER A 360 7.13 1.34 10.43
C SER A 360 8.67 1.27 10.43
N TYR A 361 9.29 1.26 9.25
CA TYR A 361 10.75 1.32 9.10
C TYR A 361 11.34 2.57 9.77
N LEU A 362 10.82 3.76 9.46
CA LEU A 362 11.30 5.01 10.04
C LEU A 362 11.10 5.04 11.57
N THR A 363 9.99 4.50 12.08
CA THR A 363 9.78 4.36 13.53
C THR A 363 10.77 3.41 14.19
N GLY A 364 11.08 2.27 13.56
CA GLY A 364 12.09 1.34 14.05
C GLY A 364 13.49 1.95 14.05
N LEU A 365 13.85 2.65 12.96
CA LEU A 365 15.10 3.40 12.85
C LEU A 365 15.22 4.43 13.97
N TRP A 366 14.19 5.23 14.20
CA TRP A 366 14.18 6.25 15.25
C TRP A 366 14.22 5.66 16.65
N ALA A 367 13.57 4.51 16.89
CA ALA A 367 13.66 3.82 18.17
C ALA A 367 15.12 3.40 18.48
N ARG A 368 15.87 2.91 17.48
CA ARG A 368 17.30 2.57 17.62
C ARG A 368 18.15 3.80 17.89
N ILE A 369 17.91 4.91 17.17
CA ILE A 369 18.58 6.19 17.39
C ILE A 369 18.34 6.69 18.82
N ARG A 370 17.08 6.74 19.28
CA ARG A 370 16.75 7.16 20.66
C ARG A 370 17.42 6.28 21.71
N ALA A 371 17.45 4.96 21.49
CA ALA A 371 18.12 4.04 22.40
C ALA A 371 19.63 4.31 22.48
N LYS A 372 20.28 4.69 21.35
CA LYS A 372 21.70 5.07 21.34
C LYS A 372 21.94 6.39 22.08
N LEU A 373 21.14 7.41 21.80
CA LEU A 373 21.22 8.71 22.48
C LEU A 373 21.06 8.55 24.00
N HIS A 374 20.08 7.75 24.43
CA HIS A 374 19.87 7.46 25.85
C HIS A 374 21.08 6.79 26.51
N ARG A 375 21.72 5.81 25.84
CA ARG A 375 22.94 5.16 26.38
C ARG A 375 24.11 6.11 26.51
N GLU A 376 24.13 7.19 25.74
CA GLU A 376 25.16 8.24 25.81
C GLU A 376 24.72 9.41 26.70
N ALA A 377 23.59 9.27 27.41
CA ALA A 377 22.99 10.31 28.25
C ALA A 377 22.66 11.63 27.50
N ILE A 378 22.56 11.59 26.18
CA ILE A 378 22.23 12.75 25.34
C ILE A 378 20.70 12.90 25.29
N ARG A 379 20.22 14.08 25.69
CA ARG A 379 18.79 14.39 25.67
C ARG A 379 18.47 15.33 24.51
N ILE A 380 17.53 14.90 23.69
CA ILE A 380 16.95 15.72 22.61
C ILE A 380 15.43 15.74 22.74
N PHE A 381 14.82 16.83 22.32
CA PHE A 381 13.37 16.97 22.26
C PHE A 381 12.97 17.82 21.07
N GLY A 382 11.71 17.75 20.64
CA GLY A 382 11.29 18.49 19.46
C GLY A 382 10.05 17.93 18.78
N ILE A 383 9.86 18.32 17.53
CA ILE A 383 8.65 18.04 16.73
C ILE A 383 9.03 17.27 15.47
N ARG A 384 8.23 16.26 15.14
CA ARG A 384 8.40 15.44 13.93
C ARG A 384 7.14 15.46 13.09
N VAL A 385 7.28 15.78 11.81
CA VAL A 385 6.24 15.71 10.78
C VAL A 385 6.59 14.60 9.79
N ALA A 386 5.59 13.85 9.34
CA ALA A 386 5.74 12.88 8.26
C ALA A 386 5.04 13.41 7.02
N GLU A 387 5.77 13.51 5.91
CA GLU A 387 5.25 14.02 4.64
C GLU A 387 5.43 12.97 3.53
N PRO A 388 4.46 12.82 2.63
CA PRO A 388 4.62 11.91 1.50
C PRO A 388 5.57 12.52 0.46
N HIS A 389 6.46 11.71 -0.11
CA HIS A 389 7.11 12.03 -1.37
C HIS A 389 6.13 11.96 -2.55
N HIS A 390 6.58 12.33 -3.76
CA HIS A 390 5.76 12.31 -4.97
C HIS A 390 5.18 10.93 -5.31
N ASP A 391 5.75 9.85 -4.77
CA ASP A 391 5.31 8.46 -4.94
C ASP A 391 4.51 7.91 -3.74
N GLY A 392 4.17 8.78 -2.77
CA GLY A 392 3.40 8.42 -1.58
C GLY A 392 4.25 7.87 -0.42
N THR A 393 5.54 7.62 -0.63
CA THR A 393 6.44 7.10 0.40
C THR A 393 6.74 8.18 1.45
N PRO A 394 6.44 7.96 2.75
CA PRO A 394 6.68 8.97 3.77
C PRO A 394 8.17 9.22 3.98
N HIS A 395 8.49 10.47 4.30
CA HIS A 395 9.77 10.90 4.87
C HIS A 395 9.50 11.78 6.07
N TRP A 396 10.49 11.93 6.94
CA TRP A 396 10.32 12.71 8.17
C TRP A 396 11.10 14.00 8.11
N HIS A 397 10.43 15.07 8.53
CA HIS A 397 11.04 16.33 8.90
C HIS A 397 11.01 16.45 10.42
N MET A 398 12.14 16.80 11.02
CA MET A 398 12.31 16.80 12.47
C MET A 398 12.98 18.09 12.89
N LEU A 399 12.26 18.92 13.64
CA LEU A 399 12.82 20.05 14.36
C LEU A 399 13.23 19.54 15.74
N MET A 400 14.54 19.52 16.02
CA MET A 400 15.08 18.97 17.26
C MET A 400 15.94 19.99 17.99
N PHE A 401 15.77 20.04 19.31
CA PHE A 401 16.51 20.89 20.23
C PHE A 401 17.42 20.04 21.12
N MET A 402 18.65 20.53 21.33
CA MET A 402 19.70 19.87 22.11
C MET A 402 20.71 20.90 22.61
N LEU A 403 21.60 20.49 23.52
CA LEU A 403 22.68 21.36 23.98
C LEU A 403 23.69 21.61 22.84
N PRO A 404 24.33 22.79 22.78
CA PRO A 404 25.29 23.13 21.73
C PRO A 404 26.42 22.10 21.56
N GLU A 405 26.93 21.55 22.66
CA GLU A 405 27.97 20.53 22.68
C GLU A 405 27.53 19.20 22.04
N ASP A 406 26.24 18.88 22.10
CA ASP A 406 25.69 17.60 21.64
C ASP A 406 25.43 17.57 20.12
N VAL A 407 25.32 18.73 19.47
CA VAL A 407 24.92 18.86 18.04
C VAL A 407 25.72 17.92 17.13
N LYS A 408 27.04 17.99 17.20
CA LYS A 408 27.92 17.18 16.35
C LYS A 408 27.71 15.69 16.60
N ARG A 409 27.49 15.30 17.87
CA ARG A 409 27.33 13.91 18.26
C ARG A 409 25.96 13.36 17.86
N VAL A 410 24.89 14.13 18.06
CA VAL A 410 23.53 13.78 17.64
C VAL A 410 23.48 13.60 16.13
N ARG A 411 24.02 14.56 15.36
CA ARG A 411 24.07 14.50 13.91
C ARG A 411 24.82 13.25 13.42
N LEU A 412 25.94 12.93 14.06
CA LEU A 412 26.72 11.73 13.77
C LEU A 412 25.92 10.44 14.01
N ILE A 413 25.27 10.32 15.18
CA ILE A 413 24.46 9.14 15.54
C ILE A 413 23.31 8.95 14.55
N ILE A 414 22.54 10.00 14.27
CA ILE A 414 21.40 9.92 13.36
C ILE A 414 21.87 9.50 11.96
N ARG A 415 22.94 10.14 11.46
CA ARG A 415 23.54 9.84 10.16
C ARG A 415 23.96 8.38 10.05
N ASP A 416 24.70 7.87 11.03
CA ASP A 416 25.27 6.53 10.98
C ASP A 416 24.17 5.46 10.94
N TYR A 417 23.09 5.63 11.71
CA TYR A 417 21.91 4.75 11.63
C TYR A 417 21.15 4.91 10.30
N ALA A 418 20.95 6.14 9.81
CA ALA A 418 20.24 6.39 8.55
C ALA A 418 20.98 5.81 7.33
N TRP A 419 22.31 5.71 7.42
CA TRP A 419 23.19 5.19 6.36
C TRP A 419 23.50 3.70 6.46
N GLU A 420 23.09 3.04 7.54
CA GLU A 420 23.36 1.61 7.78
C GLU A 420 22.71 0.73 6.71
N GLU A 421 21.41 0.93 6.47
CA GLU A 421 20.65 0.11 5.53
C GLU A 421 20.86 0.55 4.07
N ASP A 422 21.21 -0.40 3.22
CA ASP A 422 21.50 -0.19 1.81
C ASP A 422 22.60 0.85 1.57
N ARG A 423 23.65 0.83 2.40
CA ARG A 423 24.81 1.76 2.33
C ARG A 423 25.45 1.84 0.94
N HIS A 424 25.40 0.73 0.19
CA HIS A 424 25.91 0.65 -1.19
C HIS A 424 25.22 1.62 -2.17
N GLU A 425 24.05 2.19 -1.83
CA GLU A 425 23.36 3.23 -2.61
C GLU A 425 23.98 4.63 -2.42
N LEU A 426 24.72 4.86 -1.33
CA LEU A 426 25.21 6.16 -0.89
C LEU A 426 26.56 6.54 -1.50
N LYS A 427 26.72 6.29 -2.81
CA LYS A 427 27.99 6.49 -3.54
C LYS A 427 28.32 7.96 -3.85
N SER A 428 27.34 8.84 -3.81
CA SER A 428 27.51 10.28 -4.07
C SER A 428 27.00 11.12 -2.91
N ASP A 429 27.52 12.33 -2.77
CA ASP A 429 27.06 13.25 -1.70
C ASP A 429 25.60 13.64 -1.88
N LYS A 430 25.12 13.68 -3.13
CA LYS A 430 23.69 13.83 -3.43
C LYS A 430 22.85 12.68 -2.86
N ALA A 431 23.32 11.43 -2.98
CA ALA A 431 22.62 10.27 -2.43
C ALA A 431 22.65 10.25 -0.89
N LYS A 432 23.79 10.61 -0.30
CA LYS A 432 23.94 10.78 1.16
C LYS A 432 22.98 11.85 1.69
N LYS A 433 22.97 13.04 1.07
CA LYS A 433 22.07 14.16 1.41
C LYS A 433 20.59 13.79 1.22
N ALA A 434 20.27 13.03 0.17
CA ALA A 434 18.90 12.56 -0.04
C ALA A 434 18.43 11.57 1.05
N ARG A 435 19.34 10.78 1.64
CA ARG A 435 19.04 9.84 2.72
C ARG A 435 18.87 10.53 4.06
N PHE A 436 19.84 11.38 4.41
CA PHE A 436 19.84 12.16 5.63
C PHE A 436 20.41 13.54 5.34
N HIS A 437 19.65 14.56 5.73
CA HIS A 437 20.05 15.96 5.61
C HIS A 437 19.86 16.64 6.96
N ALA A 438 20.82 17.47 7.35
CA ALA A 438 20.83 18.22 8.58
C ALA A 438 21.17 19.68 8.28
N GLU A 439 20.35 20.60 8.78
CA GLU A 439 20.55 22.05 8.71
C GLU A 439 20.39 22.64 10.10
N ALA A 440 21.31 23.49 10.51
CA ALA A 440 21.13 24.30 11.70
C ALA A 440 20.02 25.32 11.42
N ILE A 441 19.21 25.60 12.44
CA ILE A 441 18.22 26.69 12.39
C ILE A 441 18.84 27.86 13.13
N ASP A 442 18.95 28.99 12.44
CA ASP A 442 19.45 30.25 12.98
C ASP A 442 18.41 30.99 13.83
#